data_AF-A0A833NRR6-F1
#
_entry.id   AF-A0A833NRR6-F1
#
_cell.length_a   1.000
_cell.length_b   1.000
_cell.length_c   1.000
_cell.angle_alpha   90.00
_cell.angle_beta   90.00
_cell.angle_gamma   90.00
#
_symmetry.space_group_name_H-M   'P 1'
#
loop_
_entity.id
_entity.type
_entity.pdbx_description
1 polymer ?
#
loop_
_entity_poly.entity_id
_entity_poly.type
_entity_poly.pdbx_seq_one_letter_code
_entity_poly.pdbx_strand_id
1 'polypeptide(L)'
;IKCGNSLIGPDFYDNQQISFLNEEEKYKVNVFDWKTEFKGIMESGGFDAVIGNPPYGFHQIHTDALKPYFKINYESSAGSYENYFLFYEKSLKLLKSNGIHGFIVPVTWLTIPSAKSLRTYILNNYYIKEINWLPEFVFENAKVNTLVSVIQKSKHGTVKVKIYDDVNINGQSKETKEISQKEFIENNYQINIFQGIEDVQILKKIQKQSKPLKEYASPCSGYNPYEVGKGQSPNGGLQTKKDVQEKPYHSDKQKGKEWKPEITGRNLDRYYVNVASNRWIKYGPWLAAQRDPNNFFGKRILVQEITGGKERRIIASYYDKELYYSRDVIPIITSQEFPDPKYLLGIINSKLITWFHHKSNPKAQKSLFPKVLVSDLEKLPIHIIDRKKEMTFYDRIIDLVDHMLETQNKFHSAKTESDKKHYQRNIGILDKQIDELVYKLYGLTEEEVRVVEENTKE
;
A
#
# COMPACT_ATOMS: atom_id res chain seq x y z
N ILE A 1 -7.00 2.41 39.73
CA ILE A 1 -6.02 2.73 38.67
C ILE A 1 -4.66 2.30 39.17
N LYS A 2 -3.90 1.54 38.37
CA LYS A 2 -2.54 1.11 38.70
C LYS A 2 -1.56 1.84 37.77
N CYS A 3 -0.36 2.14 38.23
CA CYS A 3 0.66 2.86 37.46
C CYS A 3 1.84 1.92 37.16
N GLY A 4 2.37 2.00 35.95
CA GLY A 4 3.49 1.18 35.51
C GLY A 4 3.44 0.92 34.00
N ASN A 5 4.55 0.45 33.47
CA ASN A 5 4.72 0.00 32.10
C ASN A 5 4.16 -1.41 31.97
N SER A 6 2.91 -1.50 31.54
CA SER A 6 2.17 -2.75 31.38
C SER A 6 2.81 -3.77 30.45
N LEU A 7 3.76 -3.37 29.59
CA LEU A 7 4.45 -4.25 28.64
C LEU A 7 5.73 -4.86 29.20
N ILE A 8 6.27 -4.34 30.30
CA ILE A 8 7.57 -4.76 30.83
C ILE A 8 7.39 -5.25 32.26
N GLY A 9 7.70 -6.51 32.51
CA GLY A 9 7.68 -7.09 33.84
C GLY A 9 9.01 -6.89 34.58
N PRO A 10 9.05 -7.23 35.89
CA PRO A 10 10.29 -7.17 36.68
C PRO A 10 11.43 -8.03 36.11
N ASP A 11 11.10 -9.09 35.35
CA ASP A 11 12.02 -9.97 34.63
C ASP A 11 12.91 -9.24 33.61
N PHE A 12 12.57 -8.00 33.27
CA PHE A 12 13.45 -7.11 32.51
C PHE A 12 14.83 -6.94 33.16
N TYR A 13 14.87 -6.84 34.49
CA TYR A 13 16.11 -6.64 35.24
C TYR A 13 16.95 -7.92 35.34
N ASP A 14 16.36 -9.10 35.14
CA ASP A 14 17.09 -10.38 35.21
C ASP A 14 18.00 -10.60 33.99
N ASN A 15 17.62 -10.03 32.84
CA ASN A 15 18.31 -10.21 31.56
C ASN A 15 19.29 -9.08 31.22
N GLN A 16 19.29 -8.00 31.99
CA GLN A 16 20.26 -6.92 31.83
C GLN A 16 21.30 -7.02 32.94
N GLN A 17 22.57 -6.75 32.62
CA GLN A 17 23.52 -6.43 33.69
C GLN A 17 23.03 -5.13 34.34
N ILE A 18 22.27 -5.27 35.42
CA ILE A 18 21.63 -4.19 36.21
C ILE A 18 22.61 -3.04 36.52
N SER A 19 23.92 -3.34 36.51
CA SER A 19 25.03 -2.41 36.66
C SER A 19 25.17 -1.32 35.59
N PHE A 20 24.46 -1.38 34.46
CA PHE A 20 24.56 -0.35 33.39
C PHE A 20 23.39 0.63 33.30
N LEU A 21 22.30 0.43 34.04
CA LEU A 21 21.17 1.37 34.04
C LEU A 21 21.26 2.35 35.20
N ASN A 22 21.20 3.65 34.90
CA ASN A 22 21.12 4.68 35.94
C ASN A 22 19.69 4.77 36.54
N GLU A 23 19.53 5.46 37.66
CA GLU A 23 18.23 5.58 38.35
C GLU A 23 17.15 6.29 37.51
N GLU A 24 17.55 7.21 36.63
CA GLU A 24 16.63 7.88 35.70
C GLU A 24 16.08 6.90 34.64
N GLU A 25 16.92 5.98 34.15
CA GLU A 25 16.52 4.94 33.21
C GLU A 25 15.59 3.92 33.87
N LYS A 26 15.88 3.49 35.11
CA LYS A 26 14.97 2.61 35.87
C LYS A 26 13.61 3.27 36.11
N TYR A 27 13.61 4.56 36.49
CA TYR A 27 12.39 5.34 36.66
C TYR A 27 11.60 5.45 35.34
N LYS A 28 12.27 5.61 34.20
CA LYS A 28 11.62 5.65 32.88
C LYS A 28 11.05 4.30 32.45
N VAL A 29 11.71 3.19 32.76
CA VAL A 29 11.20 1.84 32.43
C VAL A 29 9.93 1.55 33.21
N ASN A 30 9.90 1.88 34.52
CA ASN A 30 8.74 1.77 35.41
C ASN A 30 7.99 0.43 35.27
N VAL A 31 8.65 -0.71 35.49
CA VAL A 31 8.06 -2.05 35.25
C VAL A 31 6.73 -2.27 35.98
N PHE A 32 5.86 -3.11 35.41
CA PHE A 32 4.58 -3.47 36.00
C PHE A 32 4.43 -4.99 36.18
N ASP A 33 4.30 -5.44 37.43
CA ASP A 33 4.08 -6.85 37.75
C ASP A 33 2.59 -7.20 37.85
N TRP A 34 2.05 -7.71 36.75
CA TRP A 34 0.67 -8.20 36.69
C TRP A 34 0.36 -9.30 37.71
N LYS A 35 1.32 -10.17 38.05
CA LYS A 35 1.10 -11.28 38.99
C LYS A 35 0.93 -10.78 40.42
N THR A 36 1.71 -9.77 40.80
CA THR A 36 1.62 -9.16 42.13
C THR A 36 0.42 -8.22 42.22
N GLU A 37 0.25 -7.33 41.24
CA GLU A 37 -0.78 -6.27 41.29
C GLU A 37 -2.21 -6.80 41.12
N PHE A 38 -2.38 -7.95 40.47
CA PHE A 38 -3.66 -8.61 40.23
C PHE A 38 -3.65 -10.09 40.64
N LYS A 39 -3.01 -10.41 41.76
CA LYS A 39 -2.79 -11.79 42.24
C LYS A 39 -4.01 -12.71 42.13
N GLY A 40 -5.14 -12.35 42.75
CA GLY A 40 -6.34 -13.20 42.73
C GLY A 40 -6.92 -13.43 41.33
N ILE A 41 -6.80 -12.45 40.42
CA ILE A 41 -7.24 -12.60 39.03
C ILE A 41 -6.29 -13.52 38.26
N MET A 42 -4.97 -13.32 38.43
CA MET A 42 -3.96 -14.15 37.77
C MET A 42 -3.99 -15.60 38.27
N GLU A 43 -4.21 -15.82 39.57
CA GLU A 43 -4.42 -17.14 40.17
C GLU A 43 -5.71 -17.80 39.67
N SER A 44 -6.73 -17.02 39.34
CA SER A 44 -7.97 -17.48 38.68
C SER A 44 -7.81 -17.69 37.17
N GLY A 45 -6.58 -17.66 36.65
CA GLY A 45 -6.25 -17.92 35.24
C GLY A 45 -6.28 -16.70 34.33
N GLY A 46 -6.56 -15.51 34.85
CA GLY A 46 -6.57 -14.24 34.09
C GLY A 46 -7.92 -13.53 34.08
N PHE A 47 -8.01 -12.47 33.28
CA PHE A 47 -9.20 -11.63 33.18
C PHE A 47 -10.30 -12.29 32.31
N ASP A 48 -11.56 -12.10 32.71
CA ASP A 48 -12.75 -12.40 31.91
C ASP A 48 -12.80 -11.60 30.61
N ALA A 49 -12.47 -10.32 30.72
CA ALA A 49 -12.45 -9.41 29.59
C ALA A 49 -11.33 -8.38 29.70
N VAL A 50 -10.77 -8.01 28.55
CA VAL A 50 -9.80 -6.92 28.43
C VAL A 50 -10.25 -6.01 27.28
N ILE A 51 -10.52 -4.74 27.58
CA ILE A 51 -10.96 -3.75 26.61
C ILE A 51 -9.99 -2.57 26.59
N GLY A 52 -9.82 -1.91 25.44
CA GLY A 52 -8.91 -0.79 25.36
C GLY A 52 -8.81 -0.10 24.00
N ASN A 53 -8.15 1.05 24.02
CA ASN A 53 -7.70 1.81 22.86
C ASN A 53 -6.18 2.02 23.06
N PRO A 54 -5.34 1.07 22.63
CA PRO A 54 -3.90 1.14 22.88
C PRO A 54 -3.25 2.31 22.12
N PRO A 55 -2.09 2.81 22.56
CA PRO A 55 -1.37 3.84 21.82
C PRO A 55 -0.91 3.32 20.44
N TYR A 56 -1.09 4.14 19.40
CA TYR A 56 -0.71 3.80 18.03
C TYR A 56 0.68 4.32 17.66
N GLY A 57 1.34 3.65 16.71
CA GLY A 57 2.59 4.11 16.12
C GLY A 57 3.86 3.76 16.89
N PHE A 58 4.98 3.98 16.20
CA PHE A 58 6.33 3.83 16.70
C PHE A 58 6.76 5.13 17.39
N HIS A 59 6.22 5.38 18.59
CA HIS A 59 6.69 6.51 19.39
C HIS A 59 8.08 6.20 19.95
N GLN A 60 8.89 7.24 20.20
CA GLN A 60 10.24 7.18 20.81
C GLN A 60 10.29 6.56 22.23
N ILE A 61 9.24 5.85 22.64
CA ILE A 61 9.08 5.18 23.92
C ILE A 61 9.97 3.93 23.99
N HIS A 62 10.22 3.27 22.84
CA HIS A 62 11.10 2.11 22.79
C HIS A 62 12.55 2.54 22.56
N THR A 63 13.27 2.80 23.63
CA THR A 63 14.73 2.99 23.59
C THR A 63 15.40 1.73 23.03
N ASP A 64 16.61 1.87 22.48
CA ASP A 64 17.37 0.72 21.98
C ASP A 64 17.60 -0.35 23.06
N ALA A 65 17.63 0.06 24.33
CA ALA A 65 17.73 -0.84 25.48
C ALA A 65 16.49 -1.73 25.70
N LEU A 66 15.30 -1.31 25.25
CA LEU A 66 14.06 -2.08 25.43
C LEU A 66 13.81 -3.09 24.30
N LYS A 67 14.36 -2.85 23.11
CA LYS A 67 14.15 -3.71 21.93
C LYS A 67 14.56 -5.17 22.17
N PRO A 68 15.71 -5.48 22.83
CA PRO A 68 16.06 -6.85 23.16
C PRO A 68 15.01 -7.56 24.01
N TYR A 69 14.45 -6.86 25.02
CA TYR A 69 13.39 -7.43 25.87
C TYR A 69 12.15 -7.77 25.05
N PHE A 70 11.70 -6.86 24.17
CA PHE A 70 10.54 -7.12 23.34
C PHE A 70 10.78 -8.27 22.35
N LYS A 71 11.96 -8.32 21.73
CA LYS A 71 12.33 -9.39 20.80
C LYS A 71 12.27 -10.79 21.44
N ILE A 72 12.58 -10.90 22.73
CA ILE A 72 12.58 -12.16 23.47
C ILE A 72 11.17 -12.51 23.95
N ASN A 73 10.41 -11.53 24.44
CA ASN A 73 9.16 -11.76 25.17
C ASN A 73 7.89 -11.65 24.32
N TYR A 74 7.99 -11.11 23.11
CA TYR A 74 6.86 -10.80 22.23
C TYR A 74 7.08 -11.33 20.81
N GLU A 75 6.26 -12.30 20.41
CA GLU A 75 6.26 -12.83 19.04
C GLU A 75 5.85 -11.75 18.02
N SER A 76 4.89 -10.91 18.39
CA SER A 76 4.39 -9.78 17.61
C SER A 76 5.44 -8.70 17.32
N SER A 77 6.57 -8.69 18.03
CA SER A 77 7.66 -7.75 17.79
C SER A 77 8.51 -8.09 16.56
N ALA A 78 8.35 -9.29 15.99
CA ALA A 78 9.05 -9.70 14.79
C ALA A 78 8.60 -8.83 13.59
N GLY A 79 9.48 -7.94 13.14
CA GLY A 79 9.27 -7.05 11.99
C GLY A 79 8.90 -5.61 12.35
N SER A 80 8.28 -5.35 13.50
CA SER A 80 7.90 -4.00 13.97
C SER A 80 7.68 -3.95 15.47
N TYR A 81 8.00 -2.82 16.09
CA TYR A 81 7.68 -2.52 17.49
C TYR A 81 6.57 -1.45 17.58
N GLU A 82 5.54 -1.53 16.73
CA GLU A 82 4.36 -0.69 16.90
C GLU A 82 3.71 -1.00 18.26
N ASN A 83 3.46 0.03 19.06
CA ASN A 83 3.00 -0.14 20.44
C ASN A 83 1.77 -1.05 20.54
N TYR A 84 0.75 -0.82 19.71
CA TYR A 84 -0.47 -1.63 19.78
C TYR A 84 -0.25 -3.11 19.42
N PHE A 85 0.83 -3.49 18.72
CA PHE A 85 1.17 -4.91 18.51
C PHE A 85 1.54 -5.58 19.82
N LEU A 86 2.45 -4.93 20.58
CA LEU A 86 2.89 -5.41 21.89
C LEU A 86 1.73 -5.44 22.89
N PHE A 87 0.88 -4.40 22.87
CA PHE A 87 -0.32 -4.35 23.72
C PHE A 87 -1.31 -5.46 23.39
N TYR A 88 -1.55 -5.77 22.11
CA TYR A 88 -2.40 -6.91 21.72
C TYR A 88 -1.89 -8.21 22.33
N GLU A 89 -0.62 -8.53 22.13
CA GLU A 89 -0.06 -9.78 22.62
C GLU A 89 -0.10 -9.82 24.15
N LYS A 90 0.25 -8.71 24.82
CA LYS A 90 0.19 -8.64 26.29
C LYS A 90 -1.23 -8.82 26.81
N SER A 91 -2.20 -8.08 26.28
CA SER A 91 -3.59 -8.11 26.72
C SER A 91 -4.24 -9.49 26.49
N LEU A 92 -3.94 -10.14 25.36
CA LEU A 92 -4.42 -11.48 25.06
C LEU A 92 -3.83 -12.53 26.00
N LYS A 93 -2.54 -12.44 26.35
CA LYS A 93 -1.90 -13.33 27.35
C LYS A 93 -2.56 -13.24 28.72
N LEU A 94 -3.10 -12.06 29.08
CA LEU A 94 -3.77 -11.81 30.36
C LEU A 94 -5.20 -12.37 30.44
N LEU A 95 -5.80 -12.82 29.33
CA LEU A 95 -7.13 -13.42 29.36
C LEU A 95 -7.10 -14.81 30.01
N LYS A 96 -8.18 -15.16 30.71
CA LYS A 96 -8.47 -16.55 31.07
C LYS A 96 -9.04 -17.34 29.88
N SER A 97 -9.16 -18.66 30.02
CA SER A 97 -9.79 -19.51 29.00
C SER A 97 -11.19 -18.99 28.66
N ASN A 98 -11.52 -18.92 27.37
CA ASN A 98 -12.76 -18.32 26.84
C ASN A 98 -12.99 -16.84 27.13
N GLY A 99 -12.04 -16.13 27.79
CA GLY A 99 -12.11 -14.69 28.01
C GLY A 99 -12.13 -13.90 26.69
N ILE A 100 -12.65 -12.67 26.75
CA ILE A 100 -12.91 -11.82 25.58
C ILE A 100 -12.06 -10.57 25.59
N HIS A 101 -11.42 -10.29 24.47
CA HIS A 101 -10.62 -9.09 24.25
C HIS A 101 -11.28 -8.19 23.20
N GLY A 102 -11.32 -6.89 23.45
CA GLY A 102 -11.92 -5.90 22.55
C GLY A 102 -11.08 -4.64 22.43
N PHE A 103 -10.41 -4.45 21.30
CA PHE A 103 -9.59 -3.25 21.04
C PHE A 103 -10.07 -2.44 19.84
N ILE A 104 -10.01 -1.11 19.99
CA ILE A 104 -10.07 -0.16 18.89
C ILE A 104 -8.65 0.01 18.36
N VAL A 105 -8.41 -0.26 17.07
CA VAL A 105 -7.07 -0.19 16.46
C VAL A 105 -7.12 0.20 14.98
N PRO A 106 -5.99 0.62 14.36
CA PRO A 106 -5.96 0.94 12.93
C PRO A 106 -6.29 -0.29 12.08
N VAL A 107 -7.15 -0.15 11.07
CA VAL A 107 -7.58 -1.25 10.18
C VAL A 107 -6.40 -1.94 9.46
N THR A 108 -5.26 -1.25 9.34
CA THR A 108 -4.09 -1.70 8.60
C THR A 108 -3.46 -2.98 9.14
N TRP A 109 -3.58 -3.28 10.44
CA TRP A 109 -2.94 -4.47 11.03
C TRP A 109 -3.44 -5.79 10.42
N LEU A 110 -4.63 -5.78 9.81
CA LEU A 110 -5.21 -6.93 9.11
C LEU A 110 -4.35 -7.42 7.93
N THR A 111 -3.57 -6.54 7.30
CA THR A 111 -2.92 -6.86 6.01
C THR A 111 -1.50 -6.33 5.84
N ILE A 112 -1.08 -5.29 6.57
CA ILE A 112 0.27 -4.73 6.39
C ILE A 112 1.37 -5.78 6.68
N PRO A 113 2.50 -5.77 5.94
CA PRO A 113 3.58 -6.72 6.16
C PRO A 113 4.17 -6.67 7.58
N SER A 114 4.28 -5.48 8.18
CA SER A 114 4.83 -5.29 9.52
C SER A 114 4.02 -5.96 10.64
N ALA A 115 2.73 -6.23 10.42
CA ALA A 115 1.84 -6.88 11.38
C ALA A 115 1.72 -8.40 11.17
N LYS A 116 2.52 -9.01 10.27
CA LYS A 116 2.40 -10.45 9.96
C LYS A 116 2.59 -11.32 11.20
N SER A 117 3.61 -11.04 12.00
CA SER A 117 3.90 -11.75 13.25
C SER A 117 2.74 -11.69 14.24
N LEU A 118 2.16 -10.51 14.44
CA LEU A 118 0.97 -10.33 15.26
C LEU A 118 -0.20 -11.18 14.76
N ARG A 119 -0.48 -11.16 13.45
CA ARG A 119 -1.57 -11.97 12.87
C ARG A 119 -1.32 -13.46 13.02
N THR A 120 -0.09 -13.91 12.80
CA THR A 120 0.30 -15.31 13.02
C THR A 120 0.10 -15.71 14.48
N TYR A 121 0.52 -14.87 15.43
CA TYR A 121 0.31 -15.10 16.85
C TYR A 121 -1.19 -15.22 17.20
N ILE A 122 -2.00 -14.26 16.74
CA ILE A 122 -3.44 -14.25 17.01
C ILE A 122 -4.14 -15.46 16.38
N LEU A 123 -3.96 -15.68 15.08
CA LEU A 123 -4.73 -16.69 14.32
C LEU A 123 -4.39 -18.15 14.70
N ASN A 124 -3.19 -18.39 15.25
CA ASN A 124 -2.79 -19.72 15.72
C ASN A 124 -3.22 -20.02 17.16
N ASN A 125 -3.41 -18.99 18.00
CA ASN A 125 -3.61 -19.17 19.44
C ASN A 125 -5.00 -18.71 19.94
N TYR A 126 -5.68 -17.86 19.17
CA TYR A 126 -6.93 -17.21 19.54
C TYR A 126 -7.97 -17.29 18.41
N TYR A 127 -9.22 -16.99 18.75
CA TYR A 127 -10.34 -16.97 17.82
C TYR A 127 -10.84 -15.54 17.68
N ILE A 128 -10.77 -14.99 16.47
CA ILE A 128 -11.36 -13.70 16.15
C ILE A 128 -12.87 -13.90 15.99
N LYS A 129 -13.66 -13.52 17.01
CA LYS A 129 -15.12 -13.60 16.95
C LYS A 129 -15.69 -12.60 15.97
N GLU A 130 -15.26 -11.35 16.08
CA GLU A 130 -15.81 -10.27 15.29
C GLU A 130 -14.73 -9.28 14.83
N ILE A 131 -14.93 -8.74 13.63
CA ILE A 131 -14.22 -7.57 13.14
C ILE A 131 -15.27 -6.53 12.75
N ASN A 132 -15.32 -5.43 13.50
CA ASN A 132 -16.25 -4.34 13.29
C ASN A 132 -15.50 -3.19 12.64
N TRP A 133 -15.64 -3.05 11.33
CA TRP A 133 -14.98 -2.00 10.56
C TRP A 133 -15.79 -0.71 10.61
N LEU A 134 -15.17 0.32 11.18
CA LEU A 134 -15.81 1.62 11.38
C LEU A 134 -15.62 2.55 10.17
N PRO A 135 -16.45 3.60 10.04
CA PRO A 135 -16.30 4.64 9.02
C PRO A 135 -14.96 5.37 9.08
N GLU A 136 -14.64 6.14 8.05
CA GLU A 136 -13.46 7.01 8.07
C GLU A 136 -13.68 8.18 9.05
N PHE A 137 -12.60 8.65 9.69
CA PHE A 137 -12.61 9.82 10.58
C PHE A 137 -13.54 9.72 11.81
N VAL A 138 -13.68 8.53 12.40
CA VAL A 138 -14.35 8.35 13.71
C VAL A 138 -13.80 9.30 14.78
N PHE A 139 -12.51 9.64 14.69
CA PHE A 139 -11.85 10.55 15.61
C PHE A 139 -11.54 11.88 14.90
N GLU A 140 -12.20 12.96 15.32
CA GLU A 140 -12.06 14.30 14.70
C GLU A 140 -10.61 14.76 14.54
N ASN A 141 -9.77 14.44 15.53
CA ASN A 141 -8.37 14.88 15.60
C ASN A 141 -7.36 13.87 15.03
N ALA A 142 -7.79 12.72 14.49
CA ALA A 142 -6.92 11.69 13.96
C ALA A 142 -7.42 11.13 12.62
N LYS A 143 -6.61 11.31 11.56
CA LYS A 143 -6.88 10.75 10.23
C LYS A 143 -6.45 9.29 10.13
N VAL A 144 -7.02 8.42 10.96
CA VAL A 144 -6.70 6.99 11.00
C VAL A 144 -7.98 6.18 10.88
N ASN A 145 -8.04 5.27 9.90
CA ASN A 145 -9.16 4.34 9.75
C ASN A 145 -9.04 3.24 10.79
N THR A 146 -10.10 3.04 11.58
CA THR A 146 -10.10 2.12 12.72
C THR A 146 -11.11 0.99 12.59
N LEU A 147 -10.87 -0.09 13.33
CA LEU A 147 -11.81 -1.18 13.54
C LEU A 147 -11.88 -1.51 15.03
N VAL A 148 -12.92 -2.23 15.44
CA VAL A 148 -12.99 -2.94 16.72
C VAL A 148 -12.88 -4.44 16.48
N SER A 149 -11.82 -5.05 16.96
CA SER A 149 -11.67 -6.52 16.92
C SER A 149 -12.14 -7.13 18.23
N VAL A 150 -12.99 -8.14 18.16
CA VAL A 150 -13.40 -8.97 19.31
C VAL A 150 -12.72 -10.33 19.17
N ILE A 151 -11.85 -10.67 20.13
CA ILE A 151 -11.03 -11.88 20.11
C ILE A 151 -11.30 -12.68 21.37
N GLN A 152 -11.41 -14.00 21.24
CA GLN A 152 -11.62 -14.93 22.34
C GLN A 152 -10.41 -15.83 22.54
N LYS A 153 -10.08 -16.15 23.79
CA LYS A 153 -9.08 -17.18 24.12
C LYS A 153 -9.63 -18.59 23.90
N SER A 154 -9.80 -18.93 22.64
CA SER A 154 -10.16 -20.24 22.08
C SER A 154 -9.51 -20.38 20.69
N LYS A 155 -9.51 -21.54 20.03
CA LYS A 155 -8.63 -21.74 18.86
C LYS A 155 -9.26 -21.45 17.49
N HIS A 156 -10.54 -21.72 17.28
CA HIS A 156 -11.14 -21.68 15.94
C HIS A 156 -12.62 -21.27 15.97
N GLY A 157 -13.09 -20.72 14.85
CA GLY A 157 -14.50 -20.44 14.59
C GLY A 157 -14.69 -19.61 13.32
N THR A 158 -15.94 -19.23 13.07
CA THR A 158 -16.33 -18.37 11.95
C THR A 158 -16.27 -16.91 12.36
N VAL A 159 -15.43 -16.12 11.70
CA VAL A 159 -15.26 -14.70 11.99
C VAL A 159 -16.41 -13.90 11.40
N LYS A 160 -17.12 -13.15 12.25
CA LYS A 160 -18.17 -12.22 11.79
C LYS A 160 -17.57 -10.86 11.48
N VAL A 161 -17.61 -10.46 10.22
CA VAL A 161 -17.16 -9.13 9.77
C VAL A 161 -18.38 -8.24 9.60
N LYS A 162 -18.39 -7.08 10.26
CA LYS A 162 -19.45 -6.08 10.16
C LYS A 162 -18.86 -4.76 9.67
N ILE A 163 -19.46 -4.17 8.65
CA ILE A 163 -19.03 -2.89 8.08
C ILE A 163 -20.08 -1.84 8.39
N TYR A 164 -19.64 -0.70 8.92
CA TYR A 164 -20.50 0.39 9.36
C TYR A 164 -20.28 1.63 8.49
N ASP A 165 -21.38 2.31 8.14
CA ASP A 165 -21.36 3.62 7.47
C ASP A 165 -21.43 4.80 8.46
N ASP A 166 -21.82 4.54 9.72
CA ASP A 166 -21.85 5.50 10.82
C ASP A 166 -21.52 4.79 12.16
N VAL A 167 -21.07 5.54 13.17
CA VAL A 167 -20.70 5.08 14.52
C VAL A 167 -21.90 5.07 15.48
N ASN A 168 -23.13 5.13 14.96
CA ASN A 168 -24.32 5.12 15.80
C ASN A 168 -24.42 3.83 16.64
N ILE A 169 -24.58 3.98 17.95
CA ILE A 169 -24.67 2.88 18.94
C ILE A 169 -25.82 1.91 18.62
N ASN A 170 -26.88 2.40 17.95
CA ASN A 170 -28.03 1.59 17.50
C ASN A 170 -27.98 1.27 16.00
N GLY A 171 -26.89 1.62 15.32
CA GLY A 171 -26.73 1.44 13.88
C GLY A 171 -26.63 -0.03 13.50
N GLN A 172 -27.41 -0.44 12.49
CA GLN A 172 -27.18 -1.71 11.82
C GLN A 172 -25.93 -1.59 10.94
N SER A 173 -25.13 -2.66 10.89
CA SER A 173 -24.05 -2.74 9.92
C SER A 173 -24.63 -2.67 8.50
N LYS A 174 -24.00 -1.88 7.63
CA LYS A 174 -24.31 -1.85 6.19
C LYS A 174 -24.15 -3.22 5.56
N GLU A 175 -23.10 -3.93 5.98
CA GLU A 175 -22.75 -5.23 5.43
C GLU A 175 -22.28 -6.14 6.56
N THR A 176 -22.70 -7.42 6.50
CA THR A 176 -22.21 -8.48 7.37
C THR A 176 -21.71 -9.64 6.51
N LYS A 177 -20.52 -10.14 6.82
CA LYS A 177 -19.92 -11.32 6.20
C LYS A 177 -19.51 -12.32 7.28
N GLU A 178 -19.51 -13.59 6.92
CA GLU A 178 -18.96 -14.67 7.72
C GLU A 178 -17.82 -15.31 6.95
N ILE A 179 -16.64 -15.37 7.57
CA ILE A 179 -15.41 -15.90 6.96
C ILE A 179 -14.78 -16.90 7.90
N SER A 180 -14.39 -18.07 7.40
CA SER A 180 -13.70 -19.05 8.24
C SER A 180 -12.32 -18.51 8.65
N GLN A 181 -11.98 -18.57 9.94
CA GLN A 181 -10.64 -18.17 10.38
C GLN A 181 -9.52 -18.97 9.68
N LYS A 182 -9.84 -20.19 9.25
CA LYS A 182 -8.91 -21.04 8.49
C LYS A 182 -8.51 -20.42 7.14
N GLU A 183 -9.42 -19.70 6.49
CA GLU A 183 -9.13 -19.01 5.23
C GLU A 183 -8.04 -17.95 5.41
N PHE A 184 -8.03 -17.24 6.54
CA PHE A 184 -6.97 -16.28 6.83
C PHE A 184 -5.61 -16.95 7.03
N ILE A 185 -5.59 -18.10 7.70
CA ILE A 185 -4.36 -18.89 7.91
C ILE A 185 -3.80 -19.39 6.57
N GLU A 186 -4.66 -20.00 5.74
CA GLU A 186 -4.31 -20.50 4.40
C GLU A 186 -3.88 -19.37 3.46
N ASN A 187 -4.44 -18.17 3.64
CA ASN A 187 -4.04 -16.95 2.92
C ASN A 187 -2.81 -16.25 3.57
N ASN A 188 -1.82 -17.02 4.02
CA ASN A 188 -0.57 -16.53 4.60
C ASN A 188 -0.80 -15.50 5.74
N TYR A 189 -1.79 -15.79 6.59
CA TYR A 189 -2.19 -14.97 7.73
C TYR A 189 -2.69 -13.57 7.37
N GLN A 190 -3.15 -13.31 6.14
CA GLN A 190 -3.81 -12.04 5.79
C GLN A 190 -5.30 -12.09 6.09
N ILE A 191 -5.79 -11.10 6.82
CA ILE A 191 -7.21 -10.96 7.19
C ILE A 191 -7.88 -10.03 6.17
N ASN A 192 -8.13 -10.55 4.97
CA ASN A 192 -8.66 -9.78 3.84
C ASN A 192 -10.18 -9.66 3.90
N ILE A 193 -10.68 -8.72 4.71
CA ILE A 193 -12.12 -8.44 4.84
C ILE A 193 -12.68 -7.50 3.76
N PHE A 194 -11.79 -6.98 2.91
CA PHE A 194 -12.08 -5.96 1.91
C PHE A 194 -12.61 -6.51 0.58
N GLN A 195 -12.66 -7.83 0.45
CA GLN A 195 -13.08 -8.54 -0.76
C GLN A 195 -14.45 -9.18 -0.52
N GLY A 196 -15.34 -9.11 -1.52
CA GLY A 196 -16.53 -9.95 -1.62
C GLY A 196 -16.19 -11.34 -2.16
N ILE A 197 -17.14 -12.28 -2.08
CA ILE A 197 -16.96 -13.64 -2.63
C ILE A 197 -16.67 -13.59 -4.14
N GLU A 198 -17.39 -12.72 -4.86
CA GLU A 198 -17.20 -12.50 -6.30
C GLU A 198 -15.82 -11.91 -6.60
N ASP A 199 -15.33 -10.95 -5.80
CA ASP A 199 -13.99 -10.41 -5.93
C ASP A 199 -12.93 -11.53 -5.87
N VAL A 200 -13.05 -12.44 -4.90
CA VAL A 200 -12.10 -13.55 -4.73
C VAL A 200 -12.11 -14.49 -5.94
N GLN A 201 -13.28 -14.78 -6.51
CA GLN A 201 -13.40 -15.64 -7.68
C GLN A 201 -12.75 -15.00 -8.92
N ILE A 202 -13.04 -13.73 -9.17
CA ILE A 202 -12.46 -12.96 -10.28
C ILE A 202 -10.94 -12.84 -10.12
N LEU A 203 -10.44 -12.54 -8.92
CA LEU A 203 -9.01 -12.47 -8.62
C LEU A 203 -8.29 -13.79 -8.92
N LYS A 204 -8.85 -14.93 -8.46
CA LYS A 204 -8.29 -16.27 -8.72
C LYS A 204 -8.28 -16.58 -10.22
N LYS A 205 -9.33 -16.22 -10.94
CA LYS A 205 -9.44 -16.40 -12.39
C LYS A 205 -8.37 -15.61 -13.15
N ILE A 206 -8.23 -14.32 -12.84
CA ILE A 206 -7.19 -13.44 -13.39
C ILE A 206 -5.79 -14.01 -13.12
N GLN A 207 -5.52 -14.41 -11.87
CA GLN A 207 -4.21 -14.93 -11.48
C GLN A 207 -3.85 -16.25 -12.18
N LYS A 208 -4.82 -17.15 -12.39
CA LYS A 208 -4.57 -18.48 -12.97
C LYS A 208 -4.01 -18.44 -14.40
N GLN A 209 -4.36 -17.41 -15.18
CA GLN A 209 -3.96 -17.24 -16.57
C GLN A 209 -2.91 -16.14 -16.78
N SER A 210 -2.32 -15.64 -15.69
CA SER A 210 -1.39 -14.52 -15.72
C SER A 210 -0.04 -14.88 -15.12
N LYS A 211 0.98 -14.12 -15.53
CA LYS A 211 2.26 -14.01 -14.83
C LYS A 211 2.42 -12.61 -14.24
N PRO A 212 3.16 -12.45 -13.14
CA PRO A 212 3.40 -11.12 -12.58
C PRO A 212 4.21 -10.26 -13.56
N LEU A 213 3.92 -8.96 -13.65
CA LEU A 213 4.58 -8.01 -14.56
C LEU A 213 6.11 -8.09 -14.50
N LYS A 214 6.67 -8.35 -13.31
CA LYS A 214 8.12 -8.48 -13.11
C LYS A 214 8.81 -9.55 -13.97
N GLU A 215 8.06 -10.50 -14.54
CA GLU A 215 8.61 -11.49 -15.49
C GLU A 215 8.84 -10.92 -16.89
N TYR A 216 8.20 -9.79 -17.20
CA TYR A 216 8.22 -9.16 -18.53
C TYR A 216 8.91 -7.80 -18.52
N ALA A 217 8.79 -7.06 -17.41
CA ALA A 217 9.30 -5.71 -17.29
C ALA A 217 9.70 -5.40 -15.84
N SER A 218 10.59 -4.43 -15.65
CA SER A 218 11.14 -4.03 -14.36
C SER A 218 10.65 -2.63 -13.96
N PRO A 219 9.63 -2.52 -13.10
CA PRO A 219 9.29 -1.27 -12.44
C PRO A 219 10.45 -0.82 -11.54
N CYS A 220 10.79 0.46 -11.54
CA CYS A 220 11.76 1.01 -10.60
C CYS A 220 11.38 2.43 -10.16
N SER A 221 11.85 2.86 -8.98
CA SER A 221 11.55 4.20 -8.47
C SER A 221 12.35 5.26 -9.22
N GLY A 222 11.75 6.43 -9.48
CA GLY A 222 12.47 7.63 -9.88
C GLY A 222 13.57 8.03 -8.88
N TYR A 223 14.42 8.99 -9.28
CA TYR A 223 15.49 9.47 -8.40
C TYR A 223 14.94 10.35 -7.27
N ASN A 224 15.67 10.43 -6.17
CA ASN A 224 15.42 11.41 -5.11
C ASN A 224 16.55 12.45 -5.09
N PRO A 225 16.29 13.72 -5.47
CA PRO A 225 17.33 14.75 -5.46
C PRO A 225 17.80 15.13 -4.06
N TYR A 226 16.90 15.12 -3.07
CA TYR A 226 17.14 15.73 -1.76
C TYR A 226 16.74 14.83 -0.59
N GLU A 227 17.66 14.66 0.37
CA GLU A 227 17.42 14.00 1.65
C GLU A 227 18.49 14.46 2.66
N VAL A 228 18.07 14.92 3.84
CA VAL A 228 19.01 15.40 4.87
C VAL A 228 19.95 14.26 5.26
N GLY A 229 21.26 14.53 5.22
CA GLY A 229 22.29 13.53 5.53
C GLY A 229 22.61 12.57 4.39
N LYS A 230 22.10 12.79 3.17
CA LYS A 230 22.50 12.05 1.96
C LYS A 230 22.84 13.00 0.82
N GLY A 231 23.42 12.47 -0.26
CA GLY A 231 23.88 13.27 -1.39
C GLY A 231 24.96 14.27 -0.98
N GLN A 232 25.24 15.23 -1.85
CA GLN A 232 26.23 16.26 -1.61
C GLN A 232 25.57 17.64 -1.59
N SER A 233 26.00 18.52 -0.67
CA SER A 233 25.62 19.93 -0.67
C SER A 233 26.49 20.72 -1.66
N PRO A 234 25.98 21.79 -2.32
CA PRO A 234 26.80 22.67 -3.17
C PRO A 234 28.01 23.28 -2.46
N ASN A 235 27.93 23.45 -1.13
CA ASN A 235 29.01 24.02 -0.31
C ASN A 235 29.94 22.96 0.31
N GLY A 236 29.81 21.69 -0.10
CA GLY A 236 30.55 20.56 0.46
C GLY A 236 29.83 19.90 1.64
N GLY A 237 30.16 18.63 1.89
CA GLY A 237 29.48 17.80 2.89
C GLY A 237 28.14 17.23 2.41
N LEU A 238 27.42 16.57 3.33
CA LEU A 238 26.10 15.98 3.07
C LEU A 238 25.01 17.05 3.00
N GLN A 239 23.91 16.77 2.30
CA GLN A 239 22.81 17.73 2.18
C GLN A 239 22.21 18.08 3.54
N THR A 240 21.95 19.37 3.72
CA THR A 240 21.38 19.96 4.93
C THR A 240 19.87 20.20 4.79
N LYS A 241 19.19 20.55 5.90
CA LYS A 241 17.79 21.00 5.84
C LYS A 241 17.59 22.18 4.88
N LYS A 242 18.58 23.08 4.80
CA LYS A 242 18.58 24.22 3.89
C LYS A 242 18.60 23.77 2.42
N ASP A 243 19.45 22.80 2.08
CA ASP A 243 19.52 22.27 0.70
C ASP A 243 18.20 21.63 0.25
N VAL A 244 17.53 20.89 1.14
CA VAL A 244 16.21 20.29 0.84
C VAL A 244 15.14 21.35 0.58
N GLN A 245 15.22 22.49 1.26
CA GLN A 245 14.29 23.60 1.11
C GLN A 245 14.58 24.43 -0.16
N GLU A 246 15.85 24.81 -0.37
CA GLU A 246 16.28 25.68 -1.47
C GLU A 246 16.35 24.95 -2.81
N LYS A 247 16.49 23.61 -2.79
CA LYS A 247 16.56 22.75 -3.97
C LYS A 247 17.62 23.23 -5.00
N PRO A 248 18.90 23.33 -4.61
CA PRO A 248 19.95 23.98 -5.41
C PRO A 248 20.25 23.31 -6.77
N TYR A 249 19.86 22.04 -6.94
CA TYR A 249 19.98 21.31 -8.21
C TYR A 249 18.75 21.43 -9.11
N HIS A 250 17.77 22.27 -8.78
CA HIS A 250 16.66 22.61 -9.68
C HIS A 250 16.81 24.01 -10.29
N SER A 251 16.24 24.17 -11.47
CA SER A 251 16.21 25.42 -12.21
C SER A 251 14.96 25.50 -13.07
N ASP A 252 14.51 26.71 -13.36
CA ASP A 252 13.44 26.98 -14.32
C ASP A 252 13.93 26.97 -15.78
N LYS A 253 15.26 27.04 -15.97
CA LYS A 253 15.94 27.09 -17.26
C LYS A 253 17.10 26.10 -17.33
N GLN A 254 17.46 25.68 -18.53
CA GLN A 254 18.66 24.89 -18.78
C GLN A 254 19.91 25.76 -18.60
N LYS A 255 20.74 25.45 -17.59
CA LYS A 255 21.99 26.20 -17.29
C LYS A 255 23.25 25.53 -17.87
N GLY A 256 23.12 24.40 -18.55
CA GLY A 256 24.23 23.64 -19.12
C GLY A 256 23.84 22.20 -19.47
N LYS A 257 24.79 21.41 -20.00
CA LYS A 257 24.53 20.03 -20.48
C LYS A 257 24.08 19.05 -19.37
N GLU A 258 24.53 19.27 -18.14
CA GLU A 258 24.13 18.49 -16.96
C GLU A 258 22.69 18.78 -16.50
N TRP A 259 22.09 19.87 -17.00
CA TRP A 259 20.73 20.24 -16.71
C TRP A 259 19.80 19.55 -17.70
N LYS A 260 19.04 18.59 -17.19
CA LYS A 260 18.14 17.73 -17.95
C LYS A 260 16.68 18.12 -17.70
N PRO A 261 15.80 18.03 -18.71
CA PRO A 261 14.39 18.32 -18.51
C PRO A 261 13.81 17.27 -17.54
N GLU A 262 13.15 17.74 -16.48
CA GLU A 262 12.53 16.91 -15.46
C GLU A 262 11.00 16.99 -15.57
N ILE A 263 10.37 15.82 -15.45
CA ILE A 263 8.95 15.69 -15.18
C ILE A 263 8.69 15.19 -13.75
N THR A 264 7.50 15.52 -13.25
CA THR A 264 6.95 14.98 -12.01
C THR A 264 5.68 14.18 -12.31
N GLY A 265 5.06 13.57 -11.31
CA GLY A 265 3.80 12.87 -11.49
C GLY A 265 2.70 13.74 -12.12
N ARG A 266 2.72 15.07 -11.90
CA ARG A 266 1.74 16.01 -12.47
C ARG A 266 1.85 16.18 -13.99
N ASN A 267 2.95 15.74 -14.57
CA ASN A 267 3.17 15.79 -16.01
C ASN A 267 2.61 14.55 -16.72
N LEU A 268 2.10 13.56 -15.99
CA LEU A 268 1.50 12.37 -16.54
C LEU A 268 -0.02 12.48 -16.57
N ASP A 269 -0.60 12.02 -17.66
CA ASP A 269 -2.01 11.66 -17.78
C ASP A 269 -2.10 10.29 -18.50
N ARG A 270 -3.27 9.65 -18.49
CA ARG A 270 -3.47 8.35 -19.15
C ARG A 270 -3.12 8.50 -20.63
N TYR A 271 -2.12 7.75 -21.07
CA TYR A 271 -1.60 7.78 -22.45
C TYR A 271 -1.06 9.16 -22.90
N TYR A 272 -0.62 10.02 -21.97
CA TYR A 272 0.03 11.29 -22.31
C TYR A 272 1.17 11.65 -21.35
N VAL A 273 2.24 12.24 -21.91
CA VAL A 273 3.38 12.76 -21.15
C VAL A 273 3.58 14.22 -21.54
N ASN A 274 3.32 15.14 -20.60
CA ASN A 274 3.62 16.55 -20.77
C ASN A 274 5.11 16.83 -20.53
N VAL A 275 5.88 16.79 -21.60
CA VAL A 275 7.32 17.10 -21.59
C VAL A 275 7.62 18.61 -21.60
N ALA A 276 6.62 19.46 -21.86
CA ALA A 276 6.79 20.90 -21.79
C ALA A 276 6.88 21.31 -20.31
N SER A 277 8.12 21.38 -19.83
CA SER A 277 8.43 21.61 -18.41
C SER A 277 9.43 22.75 -18.27
N ASN A 278 9.07 23.76 -17.46
CA ASN A 278 10.02 24.76 -16.97
C ASN A 278 10.75 24.23 -15.73
N ARG A 279 11.07 22.93 -15.70
CA ARG A 279 11.71 22.29 -14.56
C ARG A 279 12.89 21.47 -15.05
N TRP A 280 14.06 21.88 -14.61
CA TRP A 280 15.33 21.30 -14.99
C TRP A 280 16.03 20.79 -13.74
N ILE A 281 16.55 19.56 -13.82
CA ILE A 281 17.38 18.97 -12.78
C ILE A 281 18.84 18.99 -13.22
N LYS A 282 19.75 19.43 -12.35
CA LYS A 282 21.17 19.14 -12.51
C LYS A 282 21.41 17.69 -12.07
N TYR A 283 21.46 16.75 -13.01
CA TYR A 283 21.53 15.33 -12.69
C TYR A 283 22.99 14.88 -12.47
N GLY A 284 23.27 14.16 -11.39
CA GLY A 284 24.61 13.66 -11.10
C GLY A 284 24.77 13.00 -9.73
N PRO A 285 26.01 12.64 -9.34
CA PRO A 285 26.30 11.88 -8.11
C PRO A 285 26.03 12.67 -6.82
N TRP A 286 25.81 13.99 -6.91
CA TRP A 286 25.44 14.84 -5.78
C TRP A 286 23.99 14.66 -5.31
N LEU A 287 23.14 13.96 -6.08
CA LEU A 287 21.75 13.69 -5.69
C LEU A 287 21.68 12.69 -4.53
N ALA A 288 20.68 12.85 -3.65
CA ALA A 288 20.52 11.98 -2.48
C ALA A 288 20.32 10.49 -2.82
N ALA A 289 19.61 10.20 -3.91
CA ALA A 289 19.50 8.86 -4.48
C ALA A 289 19.38 8.97 -6.01
N GLN A 290 20.51 8.93 -6.70
CA GLN A 290 20.55 8.79 -8.15
C GLN A 290 20.05 7.40 -8.60
N ARG A 291 19.84 7.23 -9.90
CA ARG A 291 19.45 6.00 -10.56
C ARG A 291 20.44 5.67 -11.67
N ASP A 292 20.39 4.46 -12.17
CA ASP A 292 21.14 4.12 -13.38
C ASP A 292 20.67 5.04 -14.52
N PRO A 293 21.58 5.78 -15.18
CA PRO A 293 21.24 6.61 -16.33
C PRO A 293 20.47 5.86 -17.42
N ASN A 294 20.69 4.56 -17.59
CA ASN A 294 19.98 3.71 -18.55
C ASN A 294 18.45 3.73 -18.34
N ASN A 295 17.98 4.03 -17.14
CA ASN A 295 16.55 4.12 -16.83
C ASN A 295 15.86 5.32 -17.52
N PHE A 296 16.61 6.31 -17.98
CA PHE A 296 16.07 7.53 -18.61
C PHE A 296 15.98 7.45 -20.13
N PHE A 297 16.41 6.33 -20.73
CA PHE A 297 16.45 6.11 -22.17
C PHE A 297 15.58 4.92 -22.59
N GLY A 298 15.31 4.82 -23.89
CA GLY A 298 14.63 3.68 -24.49
C GLY A 298 13.12 3.60 -24.17
N LYS A 299 12.50 2.54 -24.69
CA LYS A 299 11.07 2.27 -24.56
C LYS A 299 10.70 2.01 -23.10
N ARG A 300 9.77 2.78 -22.55
CA ARG A 300 9.30 2.62 -21.17
C ARG A 300 7.86 3.07 -21.01
N ILE A 301 7.21 2.50 -20.00
CA ILE A 301 5.93 2.97 -19.50
C ILE A 301 6.21 3.81 -18.26
N LEU A 302 5.63 4.99 -18.15
CA LEU A 302 5.77 5.87 -17.00
C LEU A 302 4.45 5.85 -16.23
N VAL A 303 4.50 5.46 -14.95
CA VAL A 303 3.33 5.38 -14.07
C VAL A 303 3.41 6.45 -12.98
N GLN A 304 2.29 7.12 -12.70
CA GLN A 304 2.22 8.08 -11.59
C GLN A 304 2.09 7.35 -10.24
N GLU A 305 2.96 7.65 -9.26
CA GLU A 305 2.91 7.01 -7.92
C GLU A 305 1.62 7.39 -7.19
N ILE A 306 1.23 8.67 -7.22
CA ILE A 306 0.01 9.15 -6.56
C ILE A 306 -1.10 9.20 -7.58
N THR A 307 -2.02 8.25 -7.50
CA THR A 307 -3.25 8.30 -8.30
C THR A 307 -4.25 9.17 -7.55
N GLY A 308 -4.84 10.14 -8.24
CA GLY A 308 -5.83 11.06 -7.68
C GLY A 308 -6.86 11.41 -8.75
N GLY A 309 -7.89 12.17 -8.39
CA GLY A 309 -8.96 12.56 -9.32
C GLY A 309 -10.17 11.62 -9.28
N LYS A 310 -11.17 11.93 -10.12
CA LYS A 310 -12.53 11.38 -10.02
C LYS A 310 -12.64 9.87 -10.27
N GLU A 311 -11.80 9.30 -11.13
CA GLU A 311 -11.92 7.87 -11.51
C GLU A 311 -10.89 6.96 -10.81
N ARG A 312 -10.00 7.51 -9.96
CA ARG A 312 -8.93 6.79 -9.21
C ARG A 312 -8.16 5.70 -9.99
N ARG A 313 -8.09 5.79 -11.33
CA ARG A 313 -7.41 4.82 -12.19
C ARG A 313 -5.89 4.93 -12.10
N ILE A 314 -5.21 3.85 -12.48
CA ILE A 314 -3.77 3.92 -12.75
C ILE A 314 -3.54 4.91 -13.90
N ILE A 315 -2.61 5.83 -13.71
CA ILE A 315 -2.20 6.81 -14.72
C ILE A 315 -0.86 6.36 -15.28
N ALA A 316 -0.87 5.86 -16.51
CA ALA A 316 0.33 5.41 -17.20
C ALA A 316 0.39 5.92 -18.64
N SER A 317 1.60 6.14 -19.17
CA SER A 317 1.84 6.49 -20.57
C SER A 317 3.15 5.92 -21.10
N TYR A 318 3.26 5.78 -22.42
CA TYR A 318 4.46 5.31 -23.10
C TYR A 318 5.38 6.48 -23.47
N TYR A 319 6.69 6.28 -23.34
CA TYR A 319 7.70 7.24 -23.79
C TYR A 319 8.98 6.51 -24.22
N ASP A 320 9.67 7.01 -25.25
CA ASP A 320 10.85 6.34 -25.83
C ASP A 320 12.08 7.23 -26.03
N LYS A 321 11.99 8.53 -25.72
CA LYS A 321 13.12 9.47 -25.78
C LYS A 321 13.80 9.62 -24.42
N GLU A 322 14.90 10.38 -24.34
CA GLU A 322 15.51 10.75 -23.05
C GLU A 322 14.53 11.58 -22.21
N LEU A 323 14.30 11.20 -20.95
CA LEU A 323 13.47 11.98 -20.01
C LEU A 323 13.79 11.63 -18.55
N TYR A 324 14.02 12.66 -17.73
CA TYR A 324 14.30 12.52 -16.31
C TYR A 324 13.03 12.75 -15.50
N TYR A 325 12.86 11.99 -14.43
CA TYR A 325 11.63 12.01 -13.66
C TYR A 325 11.89 11.83 -12.16
N SER A 326 11.18 12.62 -11.35
CA SER A 326 11.27 12.55 -9.89
C SER A 326 10.67 11.27 -9.32
N ARG A 327 10.87 11.06 -8.02
CA ARG A 327 10.44 9.85 -7.29
C ARG A 327 8.97 9.44 -7.50
N ASP A 328 8.09 10.42 -7.70
CA ASP A 328 6.64 10.24 -7.89
C ASP A 328 6.24 9.74 -9.30
N VAL A 329 7.23 9.44 -10.15
CA VAL A 329 7.08 8.73 -11.42
C VAL A 329 7.83 7.40 -11.34
N ILE A 330 7.12 6.32 -11.65
CA ILE A 330 7.61 4.95 -11.64
C ILE A 330 7.76 4.47 -13.08
N PRO A 331 8.97 4.52 -13.66
CA PRO A 331 9.26 3.85 -14.93
C PRO A 331 9.11 2.34 -14.82
N ILE A 332 8.54 1.73 -15.84
CA ILE A 332 8.53 0.30 -16.11
C ILE A 332 9.38 0.08 -17.36
N ILE A 333 10.54 -0.54 -17.16
CA ILE A 333 11.52 -0.80 -18.22
C ILE A 333 11.27 -2.20 -18.77
N THR A 334 11.03 -2.33 -20.06
CA THR A 334 10.83 -3.65 -20.70
C THR A 334 12.19 -4.21 -21.12
N SER A 335 12.59 -5.34 -20.54
CA SER A 335 13.87 -5.99 -20.85
C SER A 335 13.78 -7.01 -22.01
N GLN A 336 12.58 -7.24 -22.54
CA GLN A 336 12.29 -8.21 -23.59
C GLN A 336 11.53 -7.53 -24.73
N GLU A 337 11.65 -8.06 -25.95
CA GLU A 337 10.85 -7.59 -27.10
C GLU A 337 9.38 -7.98 -26.98
N PHE A 338 9.06 -9.01 -26.19
CA PHE A 338 7.70 -9.48 -25.99
C PHE A 338 7.39 -9.66 -24.50
N PRO A 339 6.21 -9.21 -24.02
CA PRO A 339 5.21 -8.41 -24.73
C PRO A 339 5.69 -7.00 -25.09
N ASP A 340 5.14 -6.43 -26.16
CA ASP A 340 5.40 -5.04 -26.55
C ASP A 340 4.95 -4.08 -25.43
N PRO A 341 5.74 -3.03 -25.11
CA PRO A 341 5.37 -2.05 -24.08
C PRO A 341 3.97 -1.45 -24.25
N LYS A 342 3.47 -1.29 -25.47
CA LYS A 342 2.13 -0.74 -25.74
C LYS A 342 1.03 -1.72 -25.40
N TYR A 343 1.24 -3.02 -25.61
CA TYR A 343 0.33 -4.04 -25.11
C TYR A 343 0.25 -3.98 -23.58
N LEU A 344 1.42 -3.94 -22.90
CA LEU A 344 1.46 -3.79 -21.45
C LEU A 344 0.77 -2.50 -20.98
N LEU A 345 0.95 -1.39 -21.70
CA LEU A 345 0.30 -0.13 -21.40
C LEU A 345 -1.23 -0.24 -21.46
N GLY A 346 -1.77 -0.87 -22.49
CA GLY A 346 -3.21 -1.10 -22.62
C GLY A 346 -3.78 -1.92 -21.46
N ILE A 347 -3.06 -2.96 -21.06
CA ILE A 347 -3.42 -3.80 -19.91
C ILE A 347 -3.37 -2.97 -18.61
N ILE A 348 -2.25 -2.28 -18.33
CA ILE A 348 -2.03 -1.50 -17.10
C ILE A 348 -3.07 -0.39 -16.93
N ASN A 349 -3.42 0.31 -18.01
CA ASN A 349 -4.41 1.39 -17.98
C ASN A 349 -5.86 0.90 -17.92
N SER A 350 -6.13 -0.41 -18.05
CA SER A 350 -7.50 -0.95 -18.07
C SER A 350 -8.21 -0.82 -16.71
N LYS A 351 -9.55 -0.83 -16.74
CA LYS A 351 -10.39 -0.90 -15.54
C LYS A 351 -10.14 -2.18 -14.77
N LEU A 352 -9.93 -3.29 -15.47
CA LEU A 352 -9.66 -4.60 -14.84
C LEU A 352 -8.42 -4.56 -13.96
N ILE A 353 -7.32 -3.99 -14.45
CA ILE A 353 -6.07 -3.92 -13.69
C ILE A 353 -6.15 -2.88 -12.57
N THR A 354 -6.84 -1.77 -12.80
CA THR A 354 -7.16 -0.81 -11.72
C THR A 354 -7.96 -1.50 -10.59
N TRP A 355 -9.03 -2.21 -10.94
CA TRP A 355 -9.84 -2.98 -10.00
C TRP A 355 -9.00 -4.04 -9.26
N PHE A 356 -8.19 -4.80 -9.99
CA PHE A 356 -7.29 -5.80 -9.40
C PHE A 356 -6.35 -5.15 -8.38
N HIS A 357 -5.74 -4.00 -8.72
CA HIS A 357 -4.85 -3.27 -7.85
C HIS A 357 -5.58 -2.83 -6.57
N HIS A 358 -6.78 -2.25 -6.67
CA HIS A 358 -7.57 -1.87 -5.50
C HIS A 358 -7.95 -3.08 -4.65
N LYS A 359 -8.42 -4.18 -5.24
CA LYS A 359 -8.83 -5.37 -4.47
C LYS A 359 -7.66 -6.12 -3.86
N SER A 360 -6.49 -6.09 -4.48
CA SER A 360 -5.29 -6.79 -3.99
C SER A 360 -4.45 -5.94 -3.03
N ASN A 361 -4.65 -4.63 -2.99
CA ASN A 361 -3.90 -3.72 -2.13
C ASN A 361 -4.83 -2.88 -1.23
N PRO A 362 -5.00 -3.27 0.04
CA PRO A 362 -5.84 -2.54 0.99
C PRO A 362 -5.48 -1.06 1.17
N LYS A 363 -4.21 -0.68 0.94
CA LYS A 363 -3.78 0.74 0.97
C LYS A 363 -4.31 1.54 -0.22
N ALA A 364 -4.58 0.88 -1.34
CA ALA A 364 -5.08 1.51 -2.56
C ALA A 364 -6.58 1.79 -2.52
N GLN A 365 -7.35 1.19 -1.61
CA GLN A 365 -8.80 1.38 -1.56
C GLN A 365 -9.23 2.68 -0.85
N LYS A 366 -8.48 3.15 0.16
CA LYS A 366 -9.03 4.07 1.17
C LYS A 366 -8.07 5.14 1.71
N SER A 367 -6.97 5.39 1.02
CA SER A 367 -6.15 6.57 1.31
C SER A 367 -6.76 7.78 0.62
N LEU A 368 -6.82 8.94 1.29
CA LEU A 368 -7.09 10.26 0.69
C LEU A 368 -6.22 10.52 -0.58
N PHE A 369 -5.14 9.78 -0.73
CA PHE A 369 -4.29 9.71 -1.92
C PHE A 369 -3.87 8.25 -2.15
N PRO A 370 -4.58 7.47 -2.99
CA PRO A 370 -4.14 6.12 -3.33
C PRO A 370 -2.75 6.20 -3.97
N LYS A 371 -1.89 5.26 -3.56
CA LYS A 371 -0.52 5.16 -4.08
C LYS A 371 -0.36 3.84 -4.82
N VAL A 372 0.28 3.91 -5.98
CA VAL A 372 0.80 2.76 -6.71
C VAL A 372 2.28 2.65 -6.35
N LEU A 373 2.69 1.55 -5.71
CA LEU A 373 4.09 1.31 -5.37
C LEU A 373 4.77 0.45 -6.43
N VAL A 374 6.11 0.51 -6.49
CA VAL A 374 6.94 -0.38 -7.33
C VAL A 374 6.56 -1.85 -7.11
N SER A 375 6.45 -2.27 -5.85
CA SER A 375 6.07 -3.64 -5.48
C SER A 375 4.66 -4.03 -5.87
N ASP A 376 3.78 -3.06 -6.12
CA ASP A 376 2.41 -3.30 -6.56
C ASP A 376 2.41 -3.53 -8.07
N LEU A 377 3.16 -2.69 -8.81
CA LEU A 377 3.37 -2.85 -10.26
C LEU A 377 4.01 -4.20 -10.59
N GLU A 378 5.04 -4.62 -9.85
CA GLU A 378 5.71 -5.92 -10.06
C GLU A 378 4.74 -7.12 -10.00
N LYS A 379 3.65 -7.00 -9.25
CA LYS A 379 2.66 -8.06 -9.02
C LYS A 379 1.46 -7.99 -9.96
N LEU A 380 1.37 -6.97 -10.82
CA LEU A 380 0.22 -6.86 -11.73
C LEU A 380 0.13 -8.12 -12.60
N PRO A 381 -1.07 -8.72 -12.71
CA PRO A 381 -1.26 -9.97 -13.42
C PRO A 381 -1.33 -9.69 -14.92
N ILE A 382 -0.28 -10.01 -15.64
CA ILE A 382 -0.22 -9.88 -17.10
C ILE A 382 -0.61 -11.21 -17.73
N HIS A 383 -1.67 -11.19 -18.55
CA HIS A 383 -2.17 -12.38 -19.23
C HIS A 383 -1.09 -13.06 -20.09
N ILE A 384 -1.00 -14.38 -19.99
CA ILE A 384 -0.08 -15.20 -20.77
C ILE A 384 -0.66 -15.38 -22.18
N ILE A 385 -0.13 -14.66 -23.17
CA ILE A 385 -0.60 -14.75 -24.56
C ILE A 385 -0.32 -16.14 -25.17
N ASP A 386 -1.38 -16.82 -25.61
CA ASP A 386 -1.28 -17.96 -26.53
C ASP A 386 -1.01 -17.44 -27.95
N ARG A 387 0.25 -17.50 -28.38
CA ARG A 387 0.72 -17.03 -29.69
C ARG A 387 -0.01 -17.64 -30.89
N LYS A 388 -0.72 -18.76 -30.73
CA LYS A 388 -1.48 -19.37 -31.84
C LYS A 388 -2.91 -18.86 -31.92
N LYS A 389 -3.50 -18.43 -30.81
CA LYS A 389 -4.94 -18.11 -30.71
C LYS A 389 -5.23 -16.65 -30.42
N GLU A 390 -4.32 -15.97 -29.73
CA GLU A 390 -4.59 -14.66 -29.12
C GLU A 390 -3.78 -13.53 -29.77
N MET A 391 -2.95 -13.81 -30.77
CA MET A 391 -2.16 -12.77 -31.46
C MET A 391 -3.04 -11.67 -32.07
N THR A 392 -4.20 -12.02 -32.63
CA THR A 392 -5.14 -11.02 -33.16
C THR A 392 -5.66 -10.08 -32.06
N PHE A 393 -5.90 -10.58 -30.84
CA PHE A 393 -6.29 -9.74 -29.71
C PHE A 393 -5.14 -8.87 -29.25
N TYR A 394 -3.94 -9.46 -29.16
CA TYR A 394 -2.71 -8.78 -28.78
C TYR A 394 -2.39 -7.60 -29.72
N ASP A 395 -2.38 -7.85 -31.04
CA ASP A 395 -2.10 -6.83 -32.06
C ASP A 395 -3.18 -5.74 -32.05
N ARG A 396 -4.45 -6.13 -31.87
CA ARG A 396 -5.56 -5.17 -31.79
C ARG A 396 -5.44 -4.24 -30.59
N ILE A 397 -4.98 -4.72 -29.44
CA ILE A 397 -4.73 -3.86 -28.26
C ILE A 397 -3.62 -2.85 -28.58
N ILE A 398 -2.53 -3.27 -29.22
CA ILE A 398 -1.44 -2.37 -29.62
C ILE A 398 -1.95 -1.28 -30.55
N ASP A 399 -2.71 -1.65 -31.59
CA ASP A 399 -3.30 -0.70 -32.53
C ASP A 399 -4.15 0.35 -31.80
N LEU A 400 -5.04 -0.08 -30.90
CA LEU A 400 -5.89 0.84 -30.15
C LEU A 400 -5.08 1.76 -29.22
N VAL A 401 -4.03 1.24 -28.59
CA VAL A 401 -3.12 2.03 -27.76
C VAL A 401 -2.37 3.07 -28.60
N ASP A 402 -1.96 2.74 -29.81
CA ASP A 402 -1.33 3.69 -30.73
C ASP A 402 -2.29 4.82 -31.12
N HIS A 403 -3.52 4.48 -31.51
CA HIS A 403 -4.55 5.49 -31.78
C HIS A 403 -4.87 6.33 -30.54
N MET A 404 -4.84 5.74 -29.34
CA MET A 404 -5.06 6.44 -28.07
C MET A 404 -3.94 7.45 -27.79
N LEU A 405 -2.68 7.04 -27.92
CA LEU A 405 -1.52 7.91 -27.74
C LEU A 405 -1.56 9.09 -28.72
N GLU A 406 -1.87 8.85 -29.99
CA GLU A 406 -2.03 9.91 -30.99
C GLU A 406 -3.19 10.86 -30.67
N THR A 407 -4.34 10.31 -30.30
CA THR A 407 -5.55 11.10 -30.00
C THR A 407 -5.34 11.95 -28.76
N GLN A 408 -4.65 11.44 -27.73
CA GLN A 408 -4.29 12.21 -26.55
C GLN A 408 -3.35 13.37 -26.87
N ASN A 409 -2.36 13.16 -27.74
CA ASN A 409 -1.49 14.26 -28.20
C ASN A 409 -2.29 15.34 -28.95
N LYS A 410 -3.24 14.94 -29.80
CA LYS A 410 -4.15 15.87 -30.50
C LYS A 410 -5.07 16.61 -29.54
N PHE A 411 -5.61 15.93 -28.52
CA PHE A 411 -6.43 16.55 -27.47
C PHE A 411 -5.66 17.64 -26.71
N HIS A 412 -4.43 17.35 -26.26
CA HIS A 412 -3.63 18.30 -25.49
C HIS A 412 -3.09 19.48 -26.33
N SER A 413 -2.95 19.30 -27.64
CA SER A 413 -2.53 20.36 -28.57
C SER A 413 -3.70 21.14 -29.19
N ALA A 414 -4.95 20.69 -28.98
CA ALA A 414 -6.14 21.32 -29.53
C ALA A 414 -6.36 22.73 -28.97
N LYS A 415 -6.54 23.70 -29.87
CA LYS A 415 -6.74 25.11 -29.52
C LYS A 415 -8.21 25.47 -29.30
N THR A 416 -9.14 24.75 -29.93
CA THR A 416 -10.57 25.05 -29.86
C THR A 416 -11.29 24.07 -28.94
N GLU A 417 -12.34 24.55 -28.28
CA GLU A 417 -13.20 23.69 -27.44
C GLU A 417 -13.96 22.63 -28.26
N SER A 418 -14.22 22.90 -29.55
CA SER A 418 -14.83 21.93 -30.45
C SER A 418 -13.90 20.74 -30.70
N ASP A 419 -12.63 21.00 -31.01
CA ASP A 419 -11.63 19.96 -31.25
C ASP A 419 -11.38 19.15 -29.97
N LYS A 420 -11.26 19.82 -28.82
CA LYS A 420 -11.14 19.13 -27.53
C LYS A 420 -12.32 18.19 -27.27
N LYS A 421 -13.56 18.64 -27.48
CA LYS A 421 -14.75 17.79 -27.34
C LYS A 421 -14.74 16.62 -28.32
N HIS A 422 -14.29 16.82 -29.56
CA HIS A 422 -14.17 15.75 -30.54
C HIS A 422 -13.16 14.69 -30.08
N TYR A 423 -11.94 15.09 -29.71
CA TYR A 423 -10.92 14.15 -29.27
C TYR A 423 -11.28 13.48 -27.93
N GLN A 424 -11.91 14.19 -27.00
CA GLN A 424 -12.40 13.62 -25.74
C GLN A 424 -13.40 12.48 -25.98
N ARG A 425 -14.31 12.62 -26.95
CA ARG A 425 -15.23 11.53 -27.32
C ARG A 425 -14.49 10.34 -27.91
N ASN A 426 -13.52 10.58 -28.79
CA ASN A 426 -12.72 9.50 -29.39
C ASN A 426 -11.89 8.76 -28.33
N ILE A 427 -11.31 9.48 -27.37
CA ILE A 427 -10.62 8.91 -26.21
C ILE A 427 -11.57 7.98 -25.44
N GLY A 428 -12.79 8.43 -25.13
CA GLY A 428 -13.78 7.58 -24.45
C GLY A 428 -14.14 6.30 -25.23
N ILE A 429 -14.24 6.37 -26.56
CA ILE A 429 -14.49 5.20 -27.41
C ILE A 429 -13.32 4.23 -27.40
N LEU A 430 -12.09 4.73 -27.59
CA LEU A 430 -10.89 3.91 -27.59
C LEU A 430 -10.67 3.24 -26.23
N ASP A 431 -10.89 3.96 -25.13
CA ASP A 431 -10.75 3.43 -23.78
C ASP A 431 -11.72 2.28 -23.52
N LYS A 432 -12.99 2.46 -23.94
CA LYS A 432 -14.01 1.41 -23.87
C LYS A 432 -13.63 0.17 -24.68
N GLN A 433 -13.13 0.36 -25.90
CA GLN A 433 -12.70 -0.75 -26.76
C GLN A 433 -11.52 -1.52 -26.17
N ILE A 434 -10.55 -0.82 -25.57
CA ILE A 434 -9.44 -1.44 -24.85
C ILE A 434 -9.98 -2.26 -23.68
N ASP A 435 -10.82 -1.67 -22.81
CA ASP A 435 -11.40 -2.36 -21.65
C ASP A 435 -12.18 -3.63 -22.07
N GLU A 436 -13.02 -3.55 -23.12
CA GLU A 436 -13.77 -4.71 -23.65
C GLU A 436 -12.85 -5.85 -24.13
N LEU A 437 -11.76 -5.52 -24.80
CA LEU A 437 -10.79 -6.53 -25.25
C LEU A 437 -10.04 -7.13 -24.06
N VAL A 438 -9.67 -6.32 -23.07
CA VAL A 438 -9.03 -6.80 -21.85
C VAL A 438 -9.96 -7.74 -21.08
N TYR A 439 -11.24 -7.42 -20.92
CA TYR A 439 -12.18 -8.34 -20.27
C TYR A 439 -12.29 -9.69 -20.99
N LYS A 440 -12.37 -9.68 -22.33
CA LYS A 440 -12.40 -10.89 -23.15
C LYS A 440 -11.12 -11.70 -23.02
N LEU A 441 -9.97 -11.03 -23.02
CA LEU A 441 -8.65 -11.67 -22.89
C LEU A 441 -8.52 -12.41 -21.56
N TYR A 442 -9.02 -11.82 -20.48
CA TYR A 442 -9.07 -12.46 -19.16
C TYR A 442 -10.30 -13.37 -18.98
N GLY A 443 -11.09 -13.59 -20.05
CA GLY A 443 -12.23 -14.50 -20.07
C GLY A 443 -13.36 -14.12 -19.12
N LEU A 444 -13.52 -12.83 -18.77
CA LEU A 444 -14.57 -12.38 -17.86
C LEU A 444 -15.96 -12.53 -18.49
N THR A 445 -16.94 -12.95 -17.67
CA THR A 445 -18.35 -12.96 -18.04
C THR A 445 -18.96 -11.55 -17.91
N GLU A 446 -20.14 -11.33 -18.49
CA GLU A 446 -20.84 -10.05 -18.36
C GLU A 446 -21.10 -9.66 -16.90
N GLU A 447 -21.39 -10.64 -16.04
CA GLU A 447 -21.62 -10.39 -14.62
C GLU A 447 -20.33 -10.02 -13.89
N GLU A 448 -19.23 -10.72 -14.16
CA GLU A 448 -17.92 -10.35 -13.60
C GLU A 448 -17.47 -8.97 -14.08
N VAL A 449 -17.77 -8.60 -15.33
CA VAL A 449 -17.51 -7.25 -15.85
C VAL A 449 -18.30 -6.21 -15.07
N ARG A 450 -19.57 -6.46 -14.74
CA ARG A 450 -20.37 -5.53 -13.92
C ARG A 450 -19.74 -5.31 -12.54
N VAL A 451 -19.31 -6.39 -11.87
CA VAL A 451 -18.61 -6.29 -10.58
C VAL A 451 -17.36 -5.40 -10.69
N VAL A 452 -16.57 -5.57 -11.75
CA VAL A 452 -15.38 -4.75 -12.02
C VAL A 452 -15.76 -3.28 -12.27
N GLU A 453 -16.79 -3.04 -13.08
CA GLU A 453 -17.23 -1.70 -13.45
C GLU A 453 -17.89 -0.92 -12.32
N GLU A 454 -18.70 -1.57 -11.48
CA GLU A 454 -19.36 -0.94 -10.33
C GLU A 454 -18.34 -0.48 -9.28
N ASN A 455 -17.28 -1.27 -9.06
CA ASN A 455 -16.20 -0.93 -8.14
C ASN A 455 -15.18 0.06 -8.70
N THR A 456 -15.29 0.43 -9.99
CA THR A 456 -14.45 1.46 -10.65
C THR A 456 -15.23 2.73 -10.97
N LYS A 457 -16.54 2.77 -10.68
CA LYS A 457 -17.38 3.96 -10.68
C LYS A 457 -17.45 4.48 -9.24
N GLU A 458 -17.17 5.77 -9.04
CA GLU A 458 -17.65 6.50 -7.84
C GLU A 458 -19.00 7.13 -8.15
#